data_AF-A0A382X9Y9-F1
#
_entry.id   AF-A0A382X9Y9-F1
#
_cell.length_a   1.000
_cell.length_b   1.000
_cell.length_c   1.000
_cell.angle_alpha   90.00
_cell.angle_beta   90.00
_cell.angle_gamma   90.00
#
_symmetry.space_group_name_H-M   'P 1'
#
loop_
_entity.id
_entity.type
_entity.pdbx_description
1 polymer ?
#
loop_
_entity_poly.entity_id
_entity_poly.type
_entity_poly.pdbx_seq_one_letter_code
_entity_poly.pdbx_strand_id
1 'polypeptide(L)'
;MLLSERLKKTNLELWENTHIMHPFVNSIKDGSLPINKFRYYMIQDYKFLIEYCKVIAIAISKSENLPTMSYWSKLLDETLNSEMKIHENFCKDFGINNYELVDSEMSYET
;
A
#
# COMPACT_ATOMS: atom_id res chain seq x y z
N MET A 1 22.01 19.36 0.47
CA MET A 1 21.20 18.18 0.15
C MET A 1 20.36 17.85 1.37
N LEU A 2 19.04 17.86 1.25
CA LEU A 2 18.11 17.48 2.31
C LEU A 2 18.24 15.98 2.64
N LEU A 3 17.80 15.57 3.83
CA LEU A 3 17.80 14.16 4.21
C LEU A 3 16.97 13.31 3.23
N SER A 4 15.80 13.80 2.83
CA SER A 4 14.91 13.15 1.85
C SER A 4 15.61 12.94 0.49
N GLU A 5 16.32 13.95 0.00
CA GLU A 5 17.09 13.86 -1.25
C GLU A 5 18.21 12.82 -1.14
N ARG A 6 18.89 12.77 0.00
CA ARG A 6 19.93 11.76 0.25
C ARG A 6 19.36 10.35 0.24
N LEU A 7 18.29 10.11 1.00
CA LEU A 7 17.65 8.80 1.09
C LEU A 7 17.11 8.34 -0.27
N LYS A 8 16.53 9.26 -1.05
CA LYS A 8 16.13 8.97 -2.43
C LYS A 8 17.35 8.56 -3.26
N LYS A 9 18.39 9.39 -3.29
CA LYS A 9 19.59 9.17 -4.10
C LYS A 9 20.27 7.84 -3.80
N THR A 10 20.34 7.43 -2.54
CA THR A 10 20.98 6.17 -2.13
C THR A 10 20.17 4.91 -2.47
N ASN A 11 18.89 5.05 -2.82
CA ASN A 11 17.99 3.92 -3.11
C ASN A 11 17.45 3.94 -4.55
N LEU A 12 18.01 4.77 -5.44
CA LEU A 12 17.52 4.90 -6.81
C LEU A 12 17.57 3.58 -7.59
N GLU A 13 18.68 2.82 -7.46
CA GLU A 13 18.81 1.53 -8.15
C GLU A 13 17.74 0.53 -7.69
N LEU A 14 17.49 0.45 -6.38
CA LEU A 14 16.41 -0.39 -5.84
C LEU A 14 15.04 0.06 -6.35
N TRP A 15 14.78 1.36 -6.35
CA TRP A 15 13.54 1.93 -6.88
C TRP A 15 13.35 1.61 -8.36
N GLU A 16 14.39 1.78 -9.18
CA GLU A 16 14.36 1.47 -10.61
C GLU A 16 14.02 -0.01 -10.83
N ASN A 17 14.66 -0.92 -10.10
CA ASN A 17 14.43 -2.36 -10.24
C ASN A 17 13.03 -2.80 -9.77
N THR A 18 12.54 -2.23 -8.67
CA THR A 18 11.28 -2.70 -8.02
C THR A 18 10.03 -1.98 -8.51
N HIS A 19 10.14 -0.72 -8.96
CA HIS A 19 8.97 0.10 -9.30
C HIS A 19 8.91 0.52 -10.78
N ILE A 20 10.04 0.55 -11.49
CA ILE A 20 10.08 0.95 -12.91
C ILE A 20 10.24 -0.28 -13.82
N MET A 21 11.19 -1.15 -13.49
CA MET A 21 11.55 -2.30 -14.33
C MET A 21 10.81 -3.58 -13.96
N HIS A 22 10.13 -3.61 -12.80
CA HIS A 22 9.52 -4.82 -12.30
C HIS A 22 8.44 -5.37 -13.25
N PRO A 23 8.47 -6.67 -13.60
CA PRO A 23 7.54 -7.24 -14.58
C PRO A 23 6.06 -7.04 -14.22
N PHE A 24 5.72 -7.10 -12.92
CA PHE A 24 4.34 -6.87 -12.46
C PHE A 24 3.86 -5.46 -12.85
N VAL A 25 4.63 -4.41 -12.53
CA VAL A 25 4.26 -3.02 -12.82
C VAL A 25 4.17 -2.77 -14.32
N ASN A 26 5.15 -3.26 -15.10
CA ASN A 26 5.13 -3.13 -16.55
C ASN A 26 3.95 -3.86 -17.19
N SER A 27 3.59 -5.04 -16.68
CA SER A 27 2.43 -5.80 -17.17
C SER A 27 1.08 -5.18 -16.80
N ILE A 28 1.02 -4.36 -15.75
CA ILE A 28 -0.16 -3.51 -15.48
C ILE A 28 -0.25 -2.41 -16.53
N LYS A 29 0.87 -1.74 -16.81
CA LYS A 29 0.94 -0.61 -17.75
C LYS A 29 0.51 -1.00 -19.17
N ASP A 30 0.94 -2.17 -19.66
CA ASP A 30 0.62 -2.64 -21.00
C ASP A 30 -0.66 -3.52 -21.07
N GLY A 31 -1.26 -3.83 -19.93
CA GLY A 31 -2.48 -4.63 -19.81
C GLY A 31 -2.29 -6.14 -19.97
N SER A 32 -1.04 -6.64 -20.01
CA SER A 32 -0.73 -8.07 -20.15
C SER A 32 -0.75 -8.86 -18.84
N LEU A 33 -0.90 -8.20 -17.67
CA LEU A 33 -0.89 -8.86 -16.36
C LEU A 33 -2.02 -9.91 -16.26
N PRO A 34 -1.70 -11.19 -15.95
CA PRO A 34 -2.72 -12.19 -15.68
C PRO A 34 -3.62 -11.77 -14.52
N ILE A 35 -4.93 -11.85 -14.73
CA ILE A 35 -5.92 -11.36 -13.77
C ILE A 35 -5.82 -12.01 -12.38
N ASN A 36 -5.41 -13.28 -12.32
CA ASN A 36 -5.19 -13.98 -11.05
C ASN A 36 -4.01 -13.40 -10.24
N LYS A 37 -2.95 -12.93 -10.91
CA LYS A 37 -1.84 -12.24 -10.24
C LYS A 37 -2.28 -10.88 -9.72
N PHE A 38 -3.09 -10.17 -10.49
CA PHE A 38 -3.68 -8.91 -10.04
C PHE A 38 -4.57 -9.12 -8.82
N ARG A 39 -5.48 -10.10 -8.86
CA ARG A 39 -6.33 -10.45 -7.72
C ARG A 39 -5.53 -10.80 -6.46
N TYR A 40 -4.47 -11.57 -6.62
CA TYR A 40 -3.58 -11.91 -5.51
C TYR A 40 -2.93 -10.67 -4.89
N TYR A 41 -2.38 -9.77 -5.73
CA TYR A 41 -1.83 -8.50 -5.27
C TYR A 41 -2.86 -7.67 -4.51
N MET A 42 -4.07 -7.51 -5.04
CA MET A 42 -5.14 -6.74 -4.40
C MET A 42 -5.52 -7.28 -3.01
N ILE A 43 -5.49 -8.61 -2.82
CA ILE A 43 -5.73 -9.23 -1.52
C ILE A 43 -4.60 -8.92 -0.54
N GLN A 44 -3.35 -9.00 -0.99
CA GLN A 44 -2.21 -8.70 -0.12
C GLN A 44 -2.11 -7.20 0.21
N ASP A 45 -2.42 -6.32 -0.75
CA ASP A 45 -2.44 -4.87 -0.55
C ASP A 45 -3.48 -4.45 0.49
N TYR A 46 -4.65 -5.12 0.53
CA TYR A 46 -5.65 -4.92 1.60
C TYR A 46 -5.06 -5.21 3.00
N LYS A 47 -4.30 -6.30 3.15
CA LYS A 47 -3.66 -6.65 4.43
C LYS A 47 -2.53 -5.70 4.77
N PHE A 48 -1.76 -5.27 3.76
CA PHE A 48 -0.74 -4.24 3.92
C PHE A 48 -1.36 -2.94 4.46
N LEU A 49 -2.49 -2.48 3.91
CA LEU A 49 -3.16 -1.26 4.35
C LEU A 49 -3.62 -1.31 5.81
N ILE A 50 -4.06 -2.48 6.31
CA ILE A 50 -4.39 -2.68 7.73
C ILE A 50 -3.16 -2.42 8.62
N GLU A 51 -2.02 -3.03 8.29
CA GLU A 51 -0.79 -2.82 9.06
C GLU A 51 -0.24 -1.40 8.89
N TYR A 52 -0.38 -0.82 7.69
CA TYR A 52 0.00 0.55 7.41
C TYR A 52 -0.78 1.56 8.27
N CYS A 53 -2.09 1.34 8.46
CA CYS A 53 -2.90 2.12 9.40
C CYS A 53 -2.33 2.08 10.84
N LYS A 54 -1.85 0.92 11.30
CA LYS A 54 -1.22 0.80 12.63
C LYS A 54 0.10 1.57 12.70
N VAL A 55 0.91 1.55 11.64
CA VAL A 55 2.14 2.35 11.57
C VAL A 55 1.83 3.84 11.64
N ILE A 56 0.80 4.31 10.92
CA ILE A 56 0.35 5.71 11.00
C ILE A 56 -0.12 6.06 12.42
N ALA A 57 -0.88 5.18 13.08
CA ALA A 57 -1.29 5.38 14.47
C ALA A 57 -0.09 5.50 15.44
N ILE A 58 0.99 4.76 15.21
CA ILE A 58 2.25 4.92 15.94
C ILE A 58 2.91 6.28 15.64
N ALA A 59 2.84 6.77 14.40
CA ALA A 59 3.35 8.10 14.06
C ALA A 59 2.57 9.21 14.78
N ILE A 60 1.25 9.08 14.92
CA ILE A 60 0.42 9.99 15.74
C ILE A 60 0.91 9.99 17.19
N SER A 61 1.09 8.82 17.81
CA SER A 61 1.48 8.71 19.23
C SER A 61 2.89 9.22 19.51
N LYS A 62 3.77 9.21 18.51
CA LYS A 62 5.16 9.71 18.59
C LYS A 62 5.32 11.16 18.13
N SER A 63 4.25 11.84 17.73
CA SER A 63 4.34 13.22 17.24
C SER A 63 4.68 14.20 18.35
N GLU A 64 5.65 15.09 18.11
CA GLU A 64 6.14 16.06 19.10
C GLU A 64 5.27 17.33 19.20
N ASN A 65 4.39 17.57 18.22
CA ASN A 65 3.56 18.77 18.17
C ASN A 65 2.18 18.52 17.54
N LEU A 66 1.22 19.37 17.92
CA LEU A 66 -0.18 19.27 17.47
C LEU A 66 -0.36 19.32 15.94
N PRO A 67 0.34 20.20 15.18
CA PRO A 67 0.22 20.19 13.71
C PRO A 67 0.61 18.84 13.08
N THR A 68 1.72 18.24 13.53
CA THR A 68 2.18 16.94 13.02
C THR A 68 1.22 15.81 13.42
N MET A 69 0.76 15.83 14.67
CA MET A 69 -0.24 14.88 15.15
C MET A 69 -1.55 14.95 14.34
N SER A 70 -2.02 16.16 14.05
CA SER A 70 -3.23 16.39 13.24
C SER A 70 -3.06 15.91 11.80
N TYR A 71 -1.89 16.14 11.20
CA TYR A 71 -1.58 15.62 9.86
C TYR A 71 -1.67 14.09 9.81
N TRP A 72 -1.01 13.39 10.72
CA TRP A 72 -1.06 11.93 10.77
C TRP A 72 -2.45 11.39 11.09
N SER A 73 -3.20 12.07 11.98
CA SER A 73 -4.59 11.71 12.27
C SER A 73 -5.49 11.81 11.03
N LYS A 74 -5.28 12.83 10.19
CA LYS A 74 -6.01 12.98 8.94
C LYS A 74 -5.64 11.88 7.94
N LEU A 75 -4.34 11.57 7.80
CA LEU A 75 -3.90 10.49 6.92
C LEU A 75 -4.46 9.14 7.37
N LEU A 76 -4.51 8.87 8.67
CA LEU A 76 -5.13 7.65 9.20
C LEU A 76 -6.61 7.55 8.82
N ASP A 77 -7.36 8.64 8.95
CA ASP A 77 -8.78 8.66 8.59
C ASP A 77 -8.98 8.44 7.08
N GLU A 78 -8.17 9.08 6.23
CA GLU A 78 -8.20 8.91 4.79
C GLU A 78 -7.91 7.45 4.39
N THR A 79 -6.86 6.83 4.94
CA THR A 79 -6.53 5.43 4.63
C THR A 79 -7.56 4.46 5.23
N LEU A 80 -7.84 4.55 6.52
CA LEU A 80 -8.68 3.57 7.23
C LEU A 80 -10.15 3.64 6.81
N ASN A 81 -10.71 4.84 6.65
CA ASN A 81 -12.16 5.02 6.47
C ASN A 81 -12.55 5.33 5.02
N SER A 82 -11.62 5.79 4.17
CA SER A 82 -11.91 6.09 2.76
C SER A 82 -11.24 5.10 1.81
N GLU A 83 -9.93 4.96 1.87
CA GLU A 83 -9.15 4.12 0.94
C GLU A 83 -9.54 2.64 1.06
N MET A 84 -9.65 2.09 2.28
CA MET A 84 -10.07 0.71 2.51
C MET A 84 -11.43 0.39 1.86
N LYS A 85 -12.39 1.32 1.94
CA LYS A 85 -13.72 1.14 1.32
C LYS A 85 -13.65 1.18 -0.22
N ILE A 86 -12.83 2.06 -0.77
CA ILE A 86 -12.59 2.12 -2.22
C ILE A 86 -11.94 0.81 -2.68
N HIS A 87 -10.95 0.32 -1.93
CA HIS A 87 -10.25 -0.92 -2.18
C HIS A 87 -11.19 -2.13 -2.21
N GLU A 88 -12.05 -2.27 -1.19
CA GLU A 88 -13.05 -3.35 -1.14
C GLU A 88 -14.00 -3.33 -2.35
N ASN A 89 -14.46 -2.15 -2.76
CA ASN A 89 -15.35 -2.03 -3.91
C ASN A 89 -14.64 -2.38 -5.21
N PHE A 90 -13.41 -1.90 -5.38
CA PHE A 90 -12.61 -2.24 -6.54
C PHE A 90 -12.29 -3.74 -6.60
N CYS A 91 -11.99 -4.39 -5.47
CA CYS A 91 -11.82 -5.84 -5.39
C CYS A 91 -13.06 -6.62 -5.88
N LYS A 92 -14.28 -6.13 -5.60
CA LYS A 92 -15.53 -6.75 -6.09
C LYS A 92 -15.63 -6.72 -7.61
N ASP A 93 -15.17 -5.64 -8.25
CA ASP A 93 -15.14 -5.52 -9.72
C ASP A 93 -14.27 -6.61 -10.38
N PHE A 94 -13.30 -7.16 -9.64
CA PHE A 94 -12.44 -8.27 -10.07
C PHE A 94 -12.89 -9.65 -9.55
N GLY A 95 -14.10 -9.74 -8.99
CA GLY A 95 -14.67 -10.98 -8.47
C GLY A 95 -13.99 -11.50 -7.22
N ILE A 96 -13.30 -10.64 -6.46
CA ILE A 96 -12.76 -10.95 -5.14
C ILE A 96 -13.86 -10.65 -4.12
N ASN A 97 -14.27 -11.66 -3.38
CA ASN A 97 -15.30 -11.49 -2.35
C ASN A 97 -14.67 -11.12 -0.99
N ASN A 98 -15.49 -10.60 -0.07
CA ASN A 98 -15.01 -10.20 1.26
C ASN A 98 -14.40 -11.35 2.07
N TYR A 99 -14.86 -12.59 1.86
CA TYR A 99 -14.29 -13.75 2.54
C TYR A 99 -12.84 -13.99 2.09
N GLU A 100 -12.57 -13.97 0.78
CA GLU A 100 -11.21 -14.06 0.22
C GLU A 100 -10.28 -12.95 0.73
N LEU A 101 -10.79 -11.72 0.90
CA LEU A 101 -10.02 -10.59 1.42
C LEU A 101 -9.65 -10.76 2.90
N VAL A 102 -10.61 -11.18 3.72
CA VAL A 102 -10.43 -11.26 5.18
C VAL A 102 -9.68 -12.53 5.60
N ASP A 103 -10.08 -13.71 5.09
CA ASP A 103 -9.58 -15.01 5.57
C ASP A 103 -8.24 -15.45 4.96
N SER A 104 -7.79 -14.79 3.88
CA SER A 104 -6.47 -15.09 3.32
C SER A 104 -5.34 -14.85 4.32
N GLU A 105 -4.23 -15.56 4.19
CA GLU A 105 -3.04 -15.28 5.00
C GLU A 105 -2.20 -14.18 4.35
N MET A 106 -1.51 -13.40 5.20
CA MET A 106 -0.50 -12.47 4.73
C MET A 106 0.69 -13.27 4.19
N SER A 107 1.12 -12.95 2.98
CA SER A 107 2.31 -13.57 2.41
C SER A 107 3.59 -13.05 3.06
N TYR A 108 4.57 -13.93 3.24
CA TYR A 108 5.94 -13.50 3.47
C TYR A 108 6.58 -13.14 2.13
N GLU A 109 7.01 -11.90 1.99
CA GLU A 109 7.83 -11.45 0.86
C GLU A 109 9.26 -11.97 1.11
N THR A 110 9.68 -12.96 0.33
CA THR A 110 11.04 -13.52 0.35
C THR A 110 11.87 -13.01 -0.82
#